data_AF-A0A1I5TNK0-F1
#
_entry.id   AF-A0A1I5TNK0-F1
#
_cell.length_a   1.000
_cell.length_b   1.000
_cell.length_c   1.000
_cell.angle_alpha   90.00
_cell.angle_beta   90.00
_cell.angle_gamma   90.00
#
_symmetry.space_group_name_H-M   'P 1'
#
loop_
_entity.id
_entity.type
_entity.pdbx_description
1 polymer ?
#
loop_
_entity_poly.entity_id
_entity_poly.type
_entity_poly.pdbx_seq_one_letter_code
_entity_poly.pdbx_strand_id
1 'polypeptide(L)'
;MAAAAPDDTLLGLLRRVYDNGNSYFDADGNHCHRIPDTFSEAERQALADAGLAPNRFVAIPHDEAVNRLRQAAAGVDLRRAADAFVASMTSSDLAWLTVLPATALGLAMPAHSMEAMGGGSCRVCFHRDERADPTLRAYLRHLQGAGWGTGGPVEGLLALEATGPADGWPRPTPRDIWVFHRLLDLLRALPADTRYGKARTALKDAKLLRVNNPYRCETVLEALATLGVMQTPEHPGLFTRWTTAVERDQRPSTKVEAPAPLGWWRAADGLDEQLVARLFGHLKRPRQEPPAEATEPVRRKPAAGARAKSIPGPPAAGDVHAVRLREDLWTAAYCHEVKADHRGIVRGRVEYLDLLSPTPPTAEQIAGTGFRDRRNGERWQSWVAGLGKTTGVTRIAVGVPAPSHAQPLPERIPGGQASDLKHLAGWHFPATP
;
A
#
# COMPACT_ATOMS: atom_id res chain seq x y z
N MET A 1 15.13 5.10 20.50
CA MET A 1 13.95 4.63 21.26
C MET A 1 13.09 3.86 20.29
N ALA A 2 12.79 2.58 20.54
CA ALA A 2 11.91 1.81 19.66
C ALA A 2 10.50 2.43 19.71
N ALA A 3 9.92 2.75 18.55
CA ALA A 3 8.53 3.19 18.49
C ALA A 3 7.62 2.05 18.96
N ALA A 4 6.71 2.34 19.88
CA ALA A 4 5.67 1.37 20.24
C ALA A 4 4.83 1.05 18.99
N ALA A 5 4.33 -0.18 18.88
CA ALA A 5 3.42 -0.53 17.79
C ALA A 5 2.23 0.46 17.80
N PRO A 6 1.93 1.13 16.67
CA PRO A 6 0.84 2.08 16.61
C PRO A 6 -0.46 1.37 16.91
N ASP A 7 -1.26 1.96 17.80
CA ASP A 7 -2.62 1.52 18.00
C ASP A 7 -3.50 1.85 16.77
N ASP A 8 -4.73 1.35 16.78
CA ASP A 8 -5.70 1.57 15.70
C ASP A 8 -6.00 3.07 15.47
N THR A 9 -5.84 3.91 16.50
CA THR A 9 -6.05 5.35 16.41
C THR A 9 -4.95 6.00 15.59
N LEU A 10 -3.68 5.73 15.91
CA LEU A 10 -2.52 6.25 15.19
C LEU A 10 -2.48 5.74 13.75
N LEU A 11 -2.79 4.45 13.52
CA LEU A 11 -2.94 3.92 12.15
C LEU A 11 -4.07 4.61 11.38
N GLY A 12 -5.15 4.98 12.06
CA GLY A 12 -6.24 5.78 11.51
C GLY A 12 -5.78 7.16 11.04
N LEU A 13 -4.92 7.83 11.81
CA LEU A 13 -4.31 9.12 11.44
C LEU A 13 -3.35 8.96 10.26
N LEU A 14 -2.42 8.01 10.32
CA LEU A 14 -1.47 7.77 9.23
C LEU A 14 -2.18 7.43 7.92
N ARG A 15 -3.30 6.70 7.96
CA ARG A 15 -4.13 6.45 6.78
C ARG A 15 -4.71 7.72 6.16
N ARG A 16 -5.05 8.74 6.94
CA ARG A 16 -5.51 10.04 6.43
C ARG A 16 -4.37 10.79 5.76
N VAL A 17 -3.16 10.73 6.31
CA VAL A 17 -1.95 11.35 5.73
C VAL A 17 -1.56 10.65 4.43
N TYR A 18 -1.43 9.33 4.44
CA TYR A 18 -1.00 8.52 3.29
C TYR A 18 -2.13 8.19 2.29
N ASP A 19 -3.21 8.98 2.29
CA ASP A 19 -4.15 8.96 1.16
C ASP A 19 -3.43 9.45 -0.10
N ASN A 20 -3.63 8.76 -1.23
CA ASN A 20 -2.97 9.09 -2.50
C ASN A 20 -3.22 10.55 -2.96
N GLY A 21 -4.27 11.21 -2.49
CA GLY A 21 -4.55 12.62 -2.80
C GLY A 21 -3.60 13.61 -2.10
N ASN A 22 -2.79 13.15 -1.15
CA ASN A 22 -1.87 13.97 -0.39
C ASN A 22 -0.42 13.83 -0.88
N SER A 23 -0.10 12.91 -1.78
CA SER A 23 1.29 12.71 -2.20
C SER A 23 1.80 13.81 -3.13
N TYR A 24 3.06 14.17 -2.96
CA TYR A 24 3.79 15.11 -3.82
C TYR A 24 5.30 14.87 -3.73
N PHE A 25 6.07 15.50 -4.61
CA PHE A 25 7.53 15.56 -4.47
C PHE A 25 7.93 16.95 -3.99
N ASP A 26 8.75 17.03 -2.95
CA ASP A 26 9.32 18.31 -2.49
C ASP A 26 10.47 18.79 -3.39
N ALA A 27 11.07 19.94 -3.05
CA ALA A 27 12.17 20.52 -3.81
C ALA A 27 13.44 19.65 -3.84
N ASP A 28 13.60 18.77 -2.85
CA ASP A 28 14.72 17.83 -2.73
C ASP A 28 14.42 16.49 -3.42
N GLY A 29 13.24 16.35 -4.03
CA GLY A 29 12.81 15.12 -4.70
C GLY A 29 12.32 14.02 -3.75
N ASN A 30 12.05 14.33 -2.48
CA ASN A 30 11.47 13.37 -1.54
C ASN A 30 9.98 13.15 -1.84
N HIS A 31 9.54 11.89 -1.77
CA HIS A 31 8.13 11.55 -1.90
C HIS A 31 7.38 11.83 -0.58
N CYS A 32 6.78 13.01 -0.51
CA CYS A 32 6.12 13.57 0.66
C CYS A 32 4.61 13.33 0.64
N HIS A 33 3.98 13.48 1.81
CA HIS A 33 2.54 13.47 1.95
C HIS A 33 2.07 14.66 2.77
N ARG A 34 1.14 15.44 2.23
CA ARG A 34 0.53 16.54 2.98
C ARG A 34 -0.19 16.00 4.22
N ILE A 35 0.08 16.62 5.36
CA ILE A 35 -0.69 16.38 6.58
C ILE A 35 -1.97 17.23 6.48
N PRO A 36 -3.18 16.63 6.49
CA PRO A 36 -4.41 17.37 6.31
C PRO A 36 -4.59 18.52 7.32
N ASP A 37 -5.19 19.62 6.88
CA ASP A 37 -5.39 20.81 7.74
C ASP A 37 -6.41 20.54 8.86
N THR A 38 -7.23 19.49 8.69
CA THR A 38 -8.19 19.00 9.69
C THR A 38 -7.55 18.23 10.85
N PHE A 39 -6.22 18.04 10.86
CA PHE A 39 -5.52 17.50 12.01
C PHE A 39 -5.42 18.55 13.11
N SER A 40 -5.96 18.22 14.28
CA SER A 40 -5.76 18.98 15.51
C SER A 40 -4.30 18.93 15.98
N GLU A 41 -3.90 19.89 16.80
CA GLU A 41 -2.57 19.89 17.42
C GLU A 41 -2.32 18.64 18.26
N ALA A 42 -3.36 18.16 18.97
CA ALA A 42 -3.29 16.93 19.76
C ALA A 42 -3.02 15.69 18.90
N GLU A 43 -3.62 15.58 17.70
CA GLU A 43 -3.36 14.46 16.78
C GLU A 43 -1.93 14.51 16.23
N ARG A 44 -1.40 15.72 15.92
CA ARG A 44 -0.01 15.90 15.48
C ARG A 44 0.97 15.53 16.59
N GLN A 45 0.71 15.97 17.80
CA GLN A 45 1.53 15.65 18.97
C GLN A 45 1.51 14.16 19.29
N ALA A 46 0.35 13.49 19.21
CA ALA A 46 0.24 12.05 19.42
C ALA A 46 1.09 11.23 18.43
N LEU A 47 1.11 11.63 17.14
CA LEU A 47 2.00 11.02 16.16
C LEU A 47 3.49 11.29 16.48
N ALA A 48 3.84 12.50 16.90
CA ALA A 48 5.20 12.85 17.26
C ALA A 48 5.70 12.07 18.49
N ASP A 49 4.88 11.98 19.55
CA ASP A 49 5.18 11.25 20.79
C ASP A 49 5.38 9.75 20.54
N ALA A 50 4.65 9.19 19.57
CA ALA A 50 4.82 7.81 19.13
C ALA A 50 6.04 7.60 18.21
N GLY A 51 6.76 8.66 17.83
CA GLY A 51 7.85 8.57 16.85
C GLY A 51 7.39 8.32 15.41
N LEU A 52 6.14 8.68 15.10
CA LEU A 52 5.45 8.43 13.83
C LEU A 52 5.10 9.74 13.11
N ALA A 53 5.95 10.75 13.24
CA ALA A 53 5.80 12.00 12.50
C ALA A 53 6.06 11.75 10.99
N PRO A 54 5.09 12.02 10.09
CA PRO A 54 5.28 11.88 8.65
C PRO A 54 6.30 12.87 8.09
N ASN A 55 6.89 12.57 6.93
CA ASN A 55 7.86 13.42 6.22
C ASN A 55 9.12 13.72 7.05
N ARG A 56 9.48 12.84 7.99
CA ARG A 56 10.75 12.90 8.72
C ARG A 56 11.76 11.98 8.05
N PHE A 57 12.36 12.50 6.99
CA PHE A 57 13.27 11.74 6.15
C PHE A 57 14.61 11.49 6.82
N VAL A 58 15.11 10.25 6.68
CA VAL A 58 16.45 9.84 7.11
C VAL A 58 17.26 9.42 5.90
N ALA A 59 18.53 9.84 5.85
CA ALA A 59 19.52 9.35 4.91
C ALA A 59 20.40 8.34 5.64
N ILE A 60 20.47 7.11 5.13
CA ILE A 60 21.36 6.07 5.67
C ILE A 60 22.28 5.66 4.53
N PRO A 61 23.57 6.03 4.55
CA PRO A 61 24.51 5.66 3.51
C PRO A 61 24.58 4.15 3.28
N HIS A 62 24.92 3.74 2.06
CA HIS A 62 24.99 2.34 1.64
C HIS A 62 25.71 1.43 2.65
N ASP A 63 26.98 1.72 2.91
CA ASP A 63 27.84 0.87 3.75
C ASP A 63 27.33 0.84 5.20
N GLU A 64 26.77 1.96 5.67
CA GLU A 64 26.15 2.04 6.98
C GLU A 64 24.90 1.15 7.05
N ALA A 65 24.02 1.21 6.05
CA ALA A 65 22.81 0.40 5.99
C ALA A 65 23.14 -1.10 5.96
N VAL A 66 24.12 -1.51 5.16
CA VAL A 66 24.58 -2.90 5.08
C VAL A 66 25.13 -3.37 6.43
N ASN A 67 26.03 -2.59 7.04
CA ASN A 67 26.67 -2.95 8.30
C ASN A 67 25.66 -3.02 9.45
N ARG A 68 24.80 -2.01 9.60
CA ARG A 68 23.77 -1.97 10.65
C ARG A 68 22.76 -3.10 10.49
N LEU A 69 22.31 -3.41 9.28
CA LEU A 69 21.40 -4.53 9.04
C LEU A 69 22.04 -5.87 9.43
N ARG A 70 23.28 -6.12 9.00
CA ARG A 70 24.02 -7.34 9.37
C ARG A 70 24.17 -7.48 10.88
N GLN A 71 24.54 -6.39 11.57
CA GLN A 71 24.68 -6.36 13.03
C GLN A 71 23.35 -6.59 13.73
N ALA A 72 22.28 -5.91 13.32
CA ALA A 72 20.95 -6.07 13.88
C ALA A 72 20.46 -7.53 13.73
N ALA A 73 20.60 -8.10 12.53
CA ALA A 73 20.19 -9.47 12.24
C ALA A 73 20.99 -10.52 13.02
N ALA A 74 22.29 -10.30 13.24
CA ALA A 74 23.14 -11.19 14.04
C ALA A 74 22.70 -11.29 15.51
N GLY A 75 22.04 -10.25 16.03
CA GLY A 75 21.48 -10.23 17.39
C GLY A 75 20.11 -10.88 17.54
N VAL A 76 19.47 -11.34 16.45
CA VAL A 76 18.11 -11.89 16.49
C VAL A 76 18.12 -13.40 16.75
N ASP A 77 17.35 -13.84 17.74
CA ASP A 77 17.01 -15.26 17.91
C ASP A 77 16.02 -15.69 16.81
N LEU A 78 16.47 -16.57 15.93
CA LEU A 78 15.66 -17.11 14.83
C LEU A 78 14.36 -17.78 15.28
N ARG A 79 14.33 -18.43 16.45
CA ARG A 79 13.09 -19.02 16.98
C ARG A 79 12.09 -17.96 17.37
N ARG A 80 12.54 -16.87 18.01
CA ARG A 80 11.68 -15.73 18.35
C ARG A 80 11.18 -15.00 17.10
N ALA A 81 12.02 -14.88 16.07
CA ALA A 81 11.60 -14.32 14.79
C ALA A 81 10.55 -15.21 14.09
N ALA A 82 10.72 -16.53 14.12
CA ALA A 82 9.74 -17.49 13.60
C ALA A 82 8.42 -17.48 14.37
N ASP A 83 8.48 -17.36 15.71
CA ASP A 83 7.31 -17.19 16.57
C ASP A 83 6.52 -15.93 16.17
N ALA A 84 7.20 -14.79 16.04
CA ALA A 84 6.56 -13.52 15.65
C ALA A 84 5.98 -13.58 14.22
N PHE A 85 6.70 -14.21 13.29
CA PHE A 85 6.21 -14.46 11.94
C PHE A 85 4.89 -15.24 11.95
N VAL A 86 4.82 -16.33 12.71
CA VAL A 86 3.59 -17.15 12.80
C VAL A 86 2.50 -16.42 13.57
N ALA A 87 2.82 -15.67 14.62
CA ALA A 87 1.83 -14.86 15.35
C ALA A 87 1.13 -13.82 14.46
N SER A 88 1.80 -13.31 13.41
CA SER A 88 1.23 -12.37 12.43
C SER A 88 0.15 -12.97 11.51
N MET A 89 -0.08 -14.29 11.57
CA MET A 89 -1.09 -14.96 10.76
C MET A 89 -2.50 -14.55 11.18
N THR A 90 -2.77 -14.55 12.49
CA THR A 90 -4.08 -14.19 13.04
C THR A 90 -4.05 -13.26 14.25
N SER A 91 -3.24 -13.52 15.27
CA SER A 91 -3.37 -12.83 16.56
C SER A 91 -2.65 -11.47 16.61
N SER A 92 -1.49 -11.37 15.96
CA SER A 92 -0.59 -10.22 16.10
C SER A 92 -0.61 -9.30 14.89
N ASP A 93 -0.12 -8.07 15.09
CA ASP A 93 0.07 -7.08 14.03
C ASP A 93 0.85 -7.64 12.83
N LEU A 94 0.50 -7.20 11.62
CA LEU A 94 1.10 -7.70 10.38
C LEU A 94 2.58 -7.36 10.26
N ALA A 95 3.05 -6.28 10.89
CA ALA A 95 4.45 -5.89 10.90
C ALA A 95 5.36 -6.99 11.45
N TRP A 96 4.86 -7.86 12.33
CA TRP A 96 5.64 -8.99 12.87
C TRP A 96 6.01 -10.04 11.82
N LEU A 97 5.33 -10.08 10.66
CA LEU A 97 5.77 -10.90 9.53
C LEU A 97 7.17 -10.49 9.04
N THR A 98 7.51 -9.20 9.11
CA THR A 98 8.72 -8.64 8.49
C THR A 98 10.01 -9.07 9.18
N VAL A 99 9.94 -9.47 10.45
CA VAL A 99 11.12 -9.72 11.30
C VAL A 99 11.97 -10.87 10.77
N LEU A 100 11.35 -12.01 10.48
CA LEU A 100 12.09 -13.20 10.04
C LEU A 100 12.73 -13.01 8.65
N PRO A 101 12.03 -12.50 7.62
CA PRO A 101 12.65 -12.18 6.33
C PRO A 101 13.73 -11.09 6.40
N ALA A 102 13.55 -10.04 7.22
CA ALA A 102 14.58 -9.02 7.40
C ALA A 102 15.83 -9.59 8.09
N THR A 103 15.64 -10.49 9.04
CA THR A 103 16.73 -11.23 9.69
C THR A 103 17.46 -12.12 8.68
N ALA A 104 16.73 -12.87 7.84
CA ALA A 104 17.33 -13.68 6.79
C ALA A 104 18.17 -12.84 5.81
N LEU A 105 17.67 -11.66 5.45
CA LEU A 105 18.40 -10.70 4.62
C LEU A 105 19.70 -10.24 5.28
N GLY A 106 19.67 -9.81 6.53
CA GLY A 106 20.89 -9.35 7.22
C GLY A 106 21.90 -10.47 7.49
N LEU A 107 21.44 -11.69 7.80
CA LEU A 107 22.33 -12.84 8.01
C LEU A 107 23.00 -13.31 6.71
N ALA A 108 22.29 -13.26 5.58
CA ALA A 108 22.80 -13.73 4.29
C ALA A 108 23.61 -12.67 3.53
N MET A 109 23.34 -11.37 3.76
CA MET A 109 23.94 -10.27 3.00
C MET A 109 25.46 -10.21 3.23
N PRO A 110 26.30 -10.32 2.20
CA PRO A 110 27.75 -10.18 2.33
C PRO A 110 28.13 -8.72 2.61
N ALA A 111 29.29 -8.50 3.22
CA ALA A 111 29.93 -7.20 3.16
C ALA A 111 30.30 -6.91 1.70
N HIS A 112 29.94 -5.74 1.20
CA HIS A 112 30.20 -5.32 -0.16
C HIS A 112 30.19 -3.79 -0.23
N SER A 113 30.94 -3.24 -1.18
CA SER A 113 30.85 -1.83 -1.53
C SER A 113 29.67 -1.59 -2.47
N MET A 114 29.23 -0.33 -2.58
CA MET A 114 28.16 0.03 -3.51
C MET A 114 28.57 -0.25 -4.96
N GLU A 115 27.76 -1.06 -5.65
CA GLU A 115 27.92 -1.36 -7.07
C GLU A 115 26.68 -0.90 -7.84
N ALA A 116 26.73 0.27 -8.48
CA ALA A 116 25.55 0.84 -9.13
C ALA A 116 25.06 0.02 -10.34
N MET A 117 23.73 -0.07 -10.51
CA MET A 117 23.05 -0.40 -11.77
C MET A 117 22.34 0.82 -12.34
N GLY A 118 21.86 0.71 -13.58
CA GLY A 118 20.93 1.66 -14.17
C GLY A 118 19.77 1.97 -13.21
N GLY A 119 19.47 3.26 -13.04
CA GLY A 119 18.47 3.72 -12.06
C GLY A 119 19.02 4.02 -10.66
N GLY A 120 20.34 3.89 -10.42
CA GLY A 120 21.00 4.41 -9.20
C GLY A 120 20.94 3.49 -7.97
N SER A 121 20.39 2.28 -8.08
CA SER A 121 20.43 1.29 -7.00
C SER A 121 21.69 0.43 -7.03
N CYS A 122 22.06 -0.17 -5.90
CA CYS A 122 23.11 -1.17 -5.80
C CYS A 122 22.65 -2.51 -6.40
N ARG A 123 23.43 -3.07 -7.33
CA ARG A 123 23.24 -4.39 -7.96
C ARG A 123 23.30 -5.55 -6.99
N VAL A 124 23.97 -5.36 -5.86
CA VAL A 124 24.10 -6.40 -4.84
C VAL A 124 22.89 -6.39 -3.90
N CYS A 125 22.47 -5.22 -3.40
CA CYS A 125 21.51 -5.16 -2.29
C CYS A 125 20.26 -4.31 -2.52
N PHE A 126 20.06 -3.68 -3.69
CA PHE A 126 18.99 -2.73 -4.03
C PHE A 126 19.07 -1.36 -3.36
N HIS A 127 20.02 -1.13 -2.44
CA HIS A 127 20.16 0.17 -1.79
C HIS A 127 20.23 1.32 -2.80
N ARG A 128 19.49 2.39 -2.54
CA ARG A 128 19.52 3.64 -3.30
C ARG A 128 19.91 4.76 -2.35
N ASP A 129 20.61 5.76 -2.87
CA ASP A 129 20.89 7.00 -2.14
C ASP A 129 19.63 7.88 -2.11
N GLU A 130 18.55 7.33 -1.57
CA GLU A 130 17.27 7.99 -1.36
C GLU A 130 17.04 8.19 0.13
N ARG A 131 16.37 9.28 0.50
CA ARG A 131 15.96 9.49 1.87
C ARG A 131 14.69 8.69 2.15
N ALA A 132 14.70 7.88 3.19
CA ALA A 132 13.56 7.09 3.60
C ALA A 132 12.71 7.88 4.61
N ASP A 133 11.38 7.83 4.49
CA ASP A 133 10.46 8.20 5.58
C ASP A 133 10.19 6.96 6.44
N PRO A 134 10.76 6.84 7.66
CA PRO A 134 10.56 5.68 8.52
C PRO A 134 9.09 5.48 8.91
N THR A 135 8.32 6.56 9.01
CA THR A 135 6.89 6.52 9.36
C THR A 135 6.09 5.89 8.23
N LEU A 136 6.36 6.26 6.97
CA LEU A 136 5.71 5.64 5.82
C LEU A 136 6.05 4.14 5.75
N ARG A 137 7.32 3.79 5.94
CA ARG A 137 7.74 2.38 5.95
C ARG A 137 7.05 1.62 7.08
N ALA A 138 6.97 2.18 8.29
CA ALA A 138 6.24 1.60 9.42
C ALA A 138 4.75 1.39 9.09
N TYR A 139 4.08 2.43 8.57
CA TYR A 139 2.68 2.35 8.18
C TYR A 139 2.41 1.19 7.20
N LEU A 140 3.26 1.03 6.17
CA LEU A 140 3.12 -0.06 5.21
C LEU A 140 3.35 -1.44 5.84
N ARG A 141 4.30 -1.57 6.79
CA ARG A 141 4.49 -2.80 7.57
C ARG A 141 3.22 -3.17 8.33
N HIS A 142 2.58 -2.23 9.02
CA HIS A 142 1.34 -2.49 9.77
C HIS A 142 0.15 -2.82 8.85
N LEU A 143 0.09 -2.19 7.68
CA LEU A 143 -1.03 -2.39 6.74
C LEU A 143 -0.95 -3.73 5.98
N GLN A 144 0.25 -4.18 5.63
CA GLN A 144 0.46 -5.27 4.67
C GLN A 144 1.36 -6.39 5.18
N GLY A 145 2.20 -6.09 6.18
CA GLY A 145 3.30 -6.96 6.61
C GLY A 145 4.47 -6.96 5.65
N ALA A 146 4.55 -6.02 4.70
CA ALA A 146 5.62 -5.89 3.68
C ALA A 146 6.82 -5.08 4.20
N GLY A 147 7.84 -4.82 3.35
CA GLY A 147 8.91 -3.87 3.69
C GLY A 147 10.02 -4.42 4.59
N TRP A 148 10.41 -5.67 4.39
CA TRP A 148 11.53 -6.35 5.08
C TRP A 148 12.85 -6.31 4.29
N GLY A 149 12.92 -5.56 3.19
CA GLY A 149 14.12 -5.44 2.36
C GLY A 149 13.99 -5.93 0.92
N THR A 150 12.76 -5.94 0.38
CA THR A 150 12.51 -6.08 -1.06
C THR A 150 13.02 -4.85 -1.83
N GLY A 151 13.03 -3.67 -1.21
CA GLY A 151 13.64 -2.44 -1.74
C GLY A 151 15.08 -2.17 -1.28
N GLY A 152 15.66 -3.04 -0.45
CA GLY A 152 17.06 -2.99 -0.02
C GLY A 152 17.30 -2.94 1.49
N PRO A 153 18.57 -2.77 1.94
CA PRO A 153 18.96 -2.98 3.34
C PRO A 153 18.28 -2.03 4.33
N VAL A 154 17.95 -0.80 3.91
CA VAL A 154 17.31 0.20 4.78
C VAL A 154 15.94 -0.27 5.26
N GLU A 155 15.14 -0.92 4.41
CA GLU A 155 13.82 -1.41 4.84
C GLU A 155 13.94 -2.53 5.87
N GLY A 156 14.85 -3.49 5.64
CA GLY A 156 15.13 -4.56 6.58
C GLY A 156 15.66 -4.02 7.92
N LEU A 157 16.55 -3.02 7.87
CA LEU A 157 17.08 -2.36 9.05
C LEU A 157 15.96 -1.70 9.87
N LEU A 158 15.13 -0.88 9.22
CA LEU A 158 14.00 -0.21 9.88
C LEU A 158 12.96 -1.20 10.40
N ALA A 159 12.79 -2.35 9.75
CA ALA A 159 11.91 -3.42 10.24
C ALA A 159 12.46 -4.03 11.54
N LEU A 160 13.76 -4.34 11.62
CA LEU A 160 14.38 -4.89 12.83
C LEU A 160 14.49 -3.86 13.96
N GLU A 161 14.82 -2.60 13.66
CA GLU A 161 14.90 -1.55 14.68
C GLU A 161 13.53 -1.23 15.31
N ALA A 162 12.45 -1.41 14.56
CA ALA A 162 11.08 -1.18 15.03
C ALA A 162 10.58 -2.25 16.00
N THR A 163 11.21 -3.42 16.12
CA THR A 163 10.70 -4.50 16.97
C THR A 163 10.93 -4.26 18.46
N GLY A 164 11.90 -3.40 18.82
CA GLY A 164 12.36 -3.26 20.19
C GLY A 164 12.92 -4.57 20.78
N PRO A 165 13.07 -4.65 22.12
CA PRO A 165 13.63 -5.81 22.81
C PRO A 165 12.83 -7.11 22.62
N ALA A 166 13.54 -8.24 22.50
CA ALA A 166 12.95 -9.56 22.22
C ALA A 166 11.95 -10.08 23.26
N ASP A 167 12.04 -9.61 24.51
CA ASP A 167 11.14 -10.01 25.60
C ASP A 167 9.69 -9.59 25.35
N GLY A 168 9.49 -8.50 24.60
CA GLY A 168 8.16 -8.00 24.23
C GLY A 168 7.60 -8.62 22.94
N TRP A 169 8.34 -9.47 22.23
CA TRP A 169 7.87 -10.01 20.96
C TRP A 169 6.72 -11.00 21.15
N PRO A 170 5.72 -10.98 20.25
CA PRO A 170 4.56 -11.85 20.35
C PRO A 170 4.95 -13.32 20.28
N ARG A 171 4.16 -14.16 20.94
CA ARG A 171 4.21 -15.61 20.81
C ARG A 171 2.99 -16.07 20.02
N PRO A 172 3.13 -17.03 19.11
CA PRO A 172 2.00 -17.50 18.33
C PRO A 172 1.00 -18.22 19.24
N THR A 173 -0.27 -17.91 19.08
CA THR A 173 -1.36 -18.65 19.71
C THR A 173 -1.49 -20.04 19.08
N PRO A 174 -2.19 -21.00 19.72
CA PRO A 174 -2.52 -22.26 19.07
C PRO A 174 -3.21 -22.08 17.71
N ARG A 175 -4.08 -21.05 17.58
CA ARG A 175 -4.76 -20.73 16.33
C ARG A 175 -3.78 -20.31 15.24
N ASP A 176 -2.81 -19.45 15.56
CA ASP A 176 -1.77 -19.02 14.62
C ASP A 176 -0.97 -20.21 14.09
N ILE A 177 -0.54 -21.10 14.99
CA ILE A 177 0.21 -22.30 14.63
C ILE A 177 -0.64 -23.19 13.72
N TRP A 178 -1.90 -23.44 14.08
CA TRP A 178 -2.80 -24.24 13.23
C TRP A 178 -2.97 -23.61 11.84
N VAL A 179 -3.21 -22.30 11.75
CA VAL A 179 -3.37 -21.57 10.48
C VAL A 179 -2.13 -21.68 9.62
N PHE A 180 -0.94 -21.49 10.21
CA PHE A 180 0.32 -21.62 9.49
C PHE A 180 0.52 -23.04 8.94
N HIS A 181 0.28 -24.08 9.74
CA HIS A 181 0.33 -25.46 9.26
C HIS A 181 -0.69 -25.74 8.14
N ARG A 182 -1.90 -25.17 8.22
CA ARG A 182 -2.90 -25.29 7.14
C ARG A 182 -2.50 -24.57 5.87
N LEU A 183 -1.80 -23.44 5.97
CA LEU A 183 -1.22 -22.77 4.83
C LEU A 183 -0.17 -23.67 4.14
N LEU A 184 0.74 -24.27 4.92
CA LEU A 184 1.73 -25.21 4.36
C LEU A 184 1.07 -26.44 3.72
N ASP A 185 0.06 -27.03 4.38
CA ASP A 185 -0.72 -28.15 3.82
C ASP A 185 -1.37 -27.75 2.48
N LEU A 186 -1.96 -26.56 2.41
CA LEU A 186 -2.59 -26.04 1.20
C LEU A 186 -1.57 -25.97 0.06
N LEU A 187 -0.38 -25.44 0.31
CA LEU A 187 0.68 -25.33 -0.70
C LEU A 187 1.17 -26.70 -1.17
N ARG A 188 1.34 -27.67 -0.26
CA ARG A 188 1.73 -29.05 -0.58
C ARG A 188 0.70 -29.77 -1.44
N ALA A 189 -0.58 -29.46 -1.28
CA ALA A 189 -1.68 -30.12 -1.97
C ALA A 189 -2.01 -29.50 -3.35
N LEU A 190 -1.30 -28.44 -3.76
CA LEU A 190 -1.56 -27.80 -5.05
C LEU A 190 -1.20 -28.74 -6.23
N PRO A 191 -1.94 -28.69 -7.35
CA PRO A 191 -1.55 -29.37 -8.58
C PRO A 191 -0.14 -28.96 -9.02
N ALA A 192 0.68 -29.90 -9.48
CA ALA A 192 2.11 -29.72 -9.75
C ALA A 192 2.46 -28.51 -10.66
N ASP A 193 1.61 -28.18 -11.63
CA ASP A 193 1.80 -27.07 -12.58
C ASP A 193 1.37 -25.70 -12.02
N THR A 194 0.84 -25.66 -10.80
CA THR A 194 0.35 -24.44 -10.15
C THR A 194 1.49 -23.45 -9.92
N ARG A 195 1.36 -22.25 -10.51
CA ARG A 195 2.27 -21.12 -10.30
C ARG A 195 1.83 -20.25 -9.12
N TYR A 196 2.73 -19.38 -8.65
CA TYR A 196 2.49 -18.50 -7.50
C TYR A 196 1.17 -17.71 -7.56
N GLY A 197 0.78 -17.18 -8.73
CA GLY A 197 -0.46 -16.41 -8.87
C GLY A 197 -1.72 -17.22 -8.57
N LYS A 198 -1.72 -18.52 -8.86
CA LYS A 198 -2.81 -19.45 -8.52
C LYS A 198 -2.69 -19.94 -7.07
N ALA A 199 -1.48 -20.11 -6.55
CA ALA A 199 -1.27 -20.37 -5.12
C ALA A 199 -1.80 -19.22 -4.25
N ARG A 200 -1.56 -17.95 -4.66
CA ARG A 200 -2.11 -16.75 -4.03
C ARG A 200 -3.64 -16.77 -4.00
N THR A 201 -4.27 -17.14 -5.12
CA THR A 201 -5.73 -17.27 -5.21
C THR A 201 -6.24 -18.38 -4.29
N ALA A 202 -5.59 -19.55 -4.29
CA ALA A 202 -5.96 -20.66 -3.41
C ALA A 202 -5.88 -20.28 -1.92
N LEU A 203 -4.80 -19.59 -1.51
CA LEU A 203 -4.65 -19.08 -0.15
C LEU A 203 -5.75 -18.07 0.21
N LYS A 204 -6.07 -17.14 -0.70
CA LYS A 204 -7.14 -16.18 -0.51
C LYS A 204 -8.50 -16.87 -0.35
N ASP A 205 -8.78 -17.87 -1.18
CA ASP A 205 -10.07 -18.56 -1.18
C ASP A 205 -10.23 -19.48 0.04
N ALA A 206 -9.12 -19.96 0.62
CA ALA A 206 -9.09 -20.70 1.88
C ALA A 206 -9.39 -19.83 3.12
N LYS A 207 -9.31 -18.50 3.01
CA LYS A 207 -9.65 -17.53 4.08
C LYS A 207 -8.95 -17.79 5.42
N LEU A 208 -7.70 -18.24 5.37
CA LEU A 208 -6.93 -18.62 6.56
C LEU A 208 -6.39 -17.43 7.36
N LEU A 209 -6.10 -16.31 6.70
CA LEU A 209 -5.43 -15.14 7.29
C LEU A 209 -6.43 -14.14 7.88
N ARG A 210 -6.08 -13.47 8.99
CA ARG A 210 -6.91 -12.40 9.59
C ARG A 210 -7.28 -11.31 8.59
N VAL A 211 -6.28 -10.83 7.85
CA VAL A 211 -6.48 -9.90 6.73
C VAL A 211 -6.44 -10.69 5.44
N ASN A 212 -7.61 -11.00 4.88
CA ASN A 212 -7.70 -11.82 3.68
C ASN A 212 -7.92 -10.96 2.42
N ASN A 213 -6.83 -10.55 1.79
CA ASN A 213 -6.86 -9.88 0.48
C ASN A 213 -5.69 -10.37 -0.40
N PRO A 214 -5.73 -10.14 -1.73
CA PRO A 214 -4.69 -10.64 -2.64
C PRO A 214 -3.27 -10.20 -2.26
N TYR A 215 -3.09 -8.92 -1.91
CA TYR A 215 -1.78 -8.37 -1.52
C TYR A 215 -1.22 -9.09 -0.31
N ARG A 216 -2.01 -9.25 0.77
CA ARG A 216 -1.57 -9.95 1.98
C ARG A 216 -1.18 -11.39 1.70
N CYS A 217 -1.94 -12.10 0.86
CA CYS A 217 -1.61 -13.47 0.47
C CYS A 217 -0.28 -13.52 -0.28
N GLU A 218 -0.07 -12.60 -1.22
CA GLU A 218 1.18 -12.47 -1.98
C GLU A 218 2.37 -12.20 -1.07
N THR A 219 2.24 -11.24 -0.15
CA THR A 219 3.26 -10.90 0.84
C THR A 219 3.69 -12.11 1.69
N VAL A 220 2.76 -12.98 2.10
CA VAL A 220 3.12 -14.22 2.83
C VAL A 220 3.92 -15.17 1.94
N LEU A 221 3.50 -15.37 0.69
CA LEU A 221 4.22 -16.24 -0.25
C LEU A 221 5.61 -15.68 -0.59
N GLU A 222 5.72 -14.36 -0.78
CA GLU A 222 7.00 -13.68 -1.02
C GLU A 222 7.93 -13.81 0.17
N ALA A 223 7.41 -13.71 1.40
CA ALA A 223 8.21 -13.93 2.59
C ALA A 223 8.71 -15.39 2.66
N LEU A 224 7.84 -16.38 2.45
CA LEU A 224 8.26 -17.80 2.41
C LEU A 224 9.29 -18.07 1.31
N ALA A 225 9.12 -17.48 0.14
CA ALA A 225 10.06 -17.60 -0.96
C ALA A 225 11.40 -16.91 -0.63
N THR A 226 11.36 -15.70 -0.08
CA THR A 226 12.55 -14.95 0.38
C THR A 226 13.36 -15.75 1.39
N LEU A 227 12.68 -16.44 2.31
CA LEU A 227 13.33 -17.31 3.28
C LEU A 227 13.96 -18.54 2.62
N GLY A 228 13.40 -19.02 1.50
CA GLY A 228 13.81 -20.25 0.82
C GLY A 228 12.86 -21.43 1.04
N VAL A 229 11.73 -21.22 1.72
CA VAL A 229 10.71 -22.27 1.89
C VAL A 229 10.05 -22.61 0.54
N MET A 230 9.85 -21.58 -0.29
CA MET A 230 9.37 -21.72 -1.67
C MET A 230 10.48 -21.30 -2.63
N GLN A 231 11.29 -22.25 -3.09
CA GLN A 231 12.46 -21.98 -3.92
C GLN A 231 12.61 -22.97 -5.07
N THR A 232 13.49 -22.65 -6.01
CA THR A 232 13.95 -23.56 -7.06
C THR A 232 15.47 -23.71 -6.95
N PRO A 233 16.09 -24.76 -7.51
CA PRO A 233 17.55 -24.88 -7.53
C PRO A 233 18.27 -23.66 -8.13
N GLU A 234 17.69 -23.08 -9.18
CA GLU A 234 18.24 -21.92 -9.89
C GLU A 234 17.95 -20.60 -9.18
N HIS A 235 16.80 -20.50 -8.51
CA HIS A 235 16.37 -19.33 -7.75
C HIS A 235 16.15 -19.71 -6.27
N PRO A 236 17.23 -19.77 -5.47
CA PRO A 236 17.16 -20.08 -4.05
C PRO A 236 16.75 -18.88 -3.20
N GLY A 237 16.24 -19.15 -2.00
CA GLY A 237 16.02 -18.12 -0.97
C GLY A 237 17.26 -17.86 -0.11
N LEU A 238 17.17 -16.86 0.75
CA LEU A 238 18.31 -16.28 1.49
C LEU A 238 18.93 -17.22 2.53
N PHE A 239 18.16 -18.18 3.06
CA PHE A 239 18.72 -19.19 3.96
C PHE A 239 19.44 -20.34 3.26
N THR A 240 19.34 -20.41 1.94
CA THR A 240 20.07 -21.35 1.09
C THR A 240 21.36 -20.73 0.60
N ARG A 241 21.28 -19.54 -0.02
CA ARG A 241 22.43 -18.71 -0.37
C ARG A 241 22.04 -17.25 -0.48
N TRP A 242 23.03 -16.38 -0.41
CA TRP A 242 22.84 -14.98 -0.82
C TRP A 242 22.38 -14.90 -2.28
N THR A 243 21.33 -14.11 -2.51
CA THR A 243 20.87 -13.72 -3.84
C THR A 243 20.98 -12.20 -3.98
N THR A 244 21.75 -11.79 -4.99
CA THR A 244 21.95 -10.37 -5.32
C THR A 244 20.64 -9.71 -5.71
N ALA A 245 20.59 -8.38 -5.65
CA ALA A 245 19.45 -7.61 -6.13
C ALA A 245 19.14 -7.90 -7.60
N VAL A 246 20.17 -8.07 -8.43
CA VAL A 246 19.98 -8.45 -9.84
C VAL A 246 19.32 -9.81 -9.98
N GLU A 247 19.72 -10.81 -9.18
CA GLU A 247 19.08 -12.13 -9.18
C GLU A 247 17.64 -12.05 -8.67
N ARG A 248 17.41 -11.31 -7.58
CA ARG A 248 16.07 -11.13 -7.01
C ARG A 248 15.13 -10.39 -7.97
N ASP A 249 15.60 -9.41 -8.74
CA ASP A 249 14.75 -8.68 -9.70
C ASP A 249 14.36 -9.49 -10.95
N GLN A 250 14.91 -10.70 -11.13
CA GLN A 250 14.58 -11.54 -12.29
C GLN A 250 13.12 -11.99 -12.26
N ARG A 251 12.49 -11.94 -13.43
CA ARG A 251 11.11 -12.38 -13.65
C ARG A 251 11.07 -13.35 -14.85
N PRO A 252 10.21 -14.38 -14.83
CA PRO A 252 10.05 -15.28 -15.97
C PRO A 252 9.56 -14.58 -17.24
N SER A 253 8.82 -13.47 -17.10
CA SER A 253 8.36 -12.63 -18.21
C SER A 253 7.90 -11.26 -17.70
N THR A 254 7.69 -10.31 -18.61
CA THR A 254 7.15 -8.97 -18.31
C THR A 254 5.72 -8.96 -17.76
N LYS A 255 5.01 -10.10 -17.79
CA LYS A 255 3.63 -10.24 -17.27
C LYS A 255 3.59 -10.78 -15.84
N VAL A 256 4.74 -11.15 -15.27
CA VAL A 256 4.86 -11.71 -13.93
C VAL A 256 5.44 -10.64 -13.03
N GLU A 257 4.63 -10.12 -12.11
CA GLU A 257 5.05 -9.04 -11.20
C GLU A 257 6.01 -9.55 -10.12
N ALA A 258 5.76 -10.76 -9.61
CA ALA A 258 6.53 -11.31 -8.49
C ALA A 258 7.98 -11.61 -8.89
N PRO A 259 8.97 -11.09 -8.13
CA PRO A 259 10.39 -11.35 -8.37
C PRO A 259 10.79 -12.79 -8.04
N ALA A 260 12.02 -13.16 -8.40
CA ALA A 260 12.65 -14.36 -7.90
C ALA A 260 12.82 -14.27 -6.36
N PRO A 261 12.65 -15.38 -5.62
CA PRO A 261 12.43 -16.73 -6.14
C PRO A 261 10.95 -17.07 -6.41
N LEU A 262 9.99 -16.31 -5.87
CA LEU A 262 8.56 -16.64 -5.95
C LEU A 262 8.03 -16.73 -7.40
N GLY A 263 8.43 -15.81 -8.28
CA GLY A 263 7.95 -15.76 -9.66
C GLY A 263 8.27 -17.01 -10.48
N TRP A 264 9.33 -17.73 -10.10
CA TRP A 264 9.80 -18.95 -10.76
C TRP A 264 9.25 -20.24 -10.15
N TRP A 265 8.79 -20.19 -8.90
CA TRP A 265 8.29 -21.35 -8.17
C TRP A 265 6.99 -21.93 -8.77
N ARG A 266 6.92 -23.26 -8.78
CA ARG A 266 5.72 -24.05 -9.05
C ARG A 266 5.50 -25.07 -7.93
N ALA A 267 4.27 -25.55 -7.77
CA ALA A 267 3.97 -26.58 -6.79
C ALA A 267 4.78 -27.87 -6.96
N ALA A 268 5.21 -28.20 -8.19
CA ALA A 268 6.12 -29.33 -8.45
C ALA A 268 7.49 -29.20 -7.77
N ASP A 269 7.96 -27.97 -7.54
CA ASP A 269 9.21 -27.71 -6.82
C ASP A 269 9.06 -27.99 -5.31
N GLY A 270 7.83 -28.07 -4.83
CA GLY A 270 7.51 -28.38 -3.45
C GLY A 270 7.90 -27.28 -2.46
N LEU A 271 7.94 -27.64 -1.18
CA LEU A 271 8.46 -26.81 -0.11
C LEU A 271 9.78 -27.40 0.37
N ASP A 272 10.72 -26.54 0.80
CA ASP A 272 11.93 -27.01 1.47
C ASP A 272 11.60 -27.48 2.89
N GLU A 273 11.30 -28.78 3.03
CA GLU A 273 10.89 -29.37 4.31
C GLU A 273 11.98 -29.34 5.38
N GLN A 274 13.27 -29.33 4.98
CA GLN A 274 14.37 -29.20 5.94
C GLN A 274 14.38 -27.79 6.54
N LEU A 275 14.18 -26.77 5.72
CA LEU A 275 14.08 -25.39 6.17
C LEU A 275 12.81 -25.16 6.99
N VAL A 276 11.67 -25.72 6.58
CA VAL A 276 10.42 -25.68 7.36
C VAL A 276 10.64 -26.28 8.74
N ALA A 277 11.26 -27.46 8.83
CA ALA A 277 11.57 -28.10 10.11
C ALA A 277 12.56 -27.27 10.95
N ARG A 278 13.58 -26.68 10.32
CA ARG A 278 14.59 -25.86 11.00
C ARG A 278 13.99 -24.59 11.61
N LEU A 279 13.14 -23.89 10.87
CA LEU A 279 12.58 -22.61 11.31
C LEU A 279 11.33 -22.76 12.18
N PHE A 280 10.48 -23.75 11.90
CA PHE A 280 9.14 -23.85 12.48
C PHE A 280 8.87 -25.19 13.19
N GLY A 281 9.83 -26.11 13.22
CA GLY A 281 9.63 -27.45 13.81
C GLY A 281 9.34 -27.45 15.32
N HIS A 282 9.68 -26.37 16.03
CA HIS A 282 9.30 -26.21 17.44
C HIS A 282 7.82 -25.86 17.63
N LEU A 283 7.14 -25.34 16.59
CA LEU A 283 5.73 -24.97 16.61
C LEU A 283 4.86 -26.19 16.31
N LYS A 284 4.60 -26.99 17.36
CA LYS A 284 3.81 -28.23 17.25
C LYS A 284 2.38 -27.94 16.82
N ARG A 285 1.97 -28.57 15.72
CA ARG A 285 0.62 -28.47 15.17
C ARG A 285 -0.45 -28.91 16.18
N PRO A 286 -1.46 -28.08 16.47
CA PRO A 286 -2.64 -28.52 17.21
C PRO A 286 -3.41 -29.61 16.47
N ARG A 287 -3.91 -30.62 17.20
CA ARG A 287 -4.64 -31.77 16.63
C ARG A 287 -5.96 -31.39 15.99
N GLN A 288 -6.60 -30.35 16.50
CA GLN A 288 -7.89 -29.85 16.05
C GLN A 288 -7.77 -28.36 15.77
N GLU A 289 -8.71 -27.84 14.98
CA GLU A 289 -8.82 -26.41 14.74
C GLU A 289 -9.16 -25.68 16.04
N PRO A 290 -8.28 -24.81 16.57
CA PRO A 290 -8.61 -23.99 17.73
C PRO A 290 -9.68 -22.97 17.32
N PRO A 291 -10.60 -22.60 18.22
CA PRO A 291 -11.61 -21.59 17.93
C PRO A 291 -10.94 -20.28 17.51
N ALA A 292 -11.57 -19.59 16.56
CA ALA A 292 -11.17 -18.21 16.25
C ALA A 292 -11.51 -17.35 17.47
N GLU A 293 -10.55 -16.56 17.96
CA GLU A 293 -10.87 -15.49 18.90
C GLU A 293 -11.82 -14.51 18.20
N ALA A 294 -12.86 -14.10 18.94
CA ALA A 294 -13.81 -13.11 18.47
C ALA A 294 -13.08 -11.77 18.30
N THR A 295 -12.52 -11.57 17.11
CA THR A 295 -12.01 -10.26 16.71
C THR A 295 -13.23 -9.45 16.35
N GLU A 296 -13.54 -8.41 17.14
CA GLU A 296 -14.56 -7.46 16.75
C GLU A 296 -14.22 -6.96 15.34
N PRO A 297 -15.20 -6.94 14.41
CA PRO A 297 -14.95 -6.38 13.10
C PRO A 297 -14.52 -4.93 13.33
N VAL A 298 -13.28 -4.61 12.96
CA VAL A 298 -12.77 -3.23 12.99
C VAL A 298 -13.72 -2.40 12.15
N ARG A 299 -14.70 -1.76 12.80
CA ARG A 299 -15.68 -0.88 12.17
C ARG A 299 -14.92 0.36 11.78
N ARG A 300 -14.36 0.31 10.57
CA ARG A 300 -13.67 1.42 9.93
C ARG A 300 -14.66 2.59 9.81
N LYS A 301 -14.58 3.54 10.74
CA LYS A 301 -15.32 4.79 10.61
C LYS A 301 -14.85 5.45 9.30
N PRO A 302 -15.77 5.87 8.42
CA PRO A 302 -15.39 6.65 7.25
C PRO A 302 -14.64 7.90 7.71
N ALA A 303 -13.61 8.29 6.96
CA ALA A 303 -12.73 9.42 7.28
C ALA A 303 -13.55 10.64 7.75
N ALA A 304 -13.10 11.26 8.83
CA ALA A 304 -13.64 12.52 9.32
C ALA A 304 -13.45 13.58 8.22
N GLY A 305 -14.52 14.30 7.90
CA GLY A 305 -14.48 15.33 6.87
C GLY A 305 -15.88 15.82 6.54
N ALA A 306 -15.99 17.10 6.17
CA ALA A 306 -17.24 17.70 5.75
C ALA A 306 -17.86 16.88 4.58
N ARG A 307 -19.17 16.69 4.60
CA ARG A 307 -19.89 15.96 3.55
C ARG A 307 -20.75 16.91 2.75
N ALA A 308 -20.68 16.81 1.43
CA ALA A 308 -21.62 17.49 0.55
C ALA A 308 -23.03 16.93 0.76
N LYS A 309 -24.03 17.80 0.90
CA LYS A 309 -25.44 17.40 0.86
C LYS A 309 -25.82 17.10 -0.59
N SER A 310 -26.29 15.88 -0.85
CA SER A 310 -26.64 15.45 -2.22
C SER A 310 -28.04 15.92 -2.60
N ILE A 311 -28.20 16.49 -3.79
CA ILE A 311 -29.50 16.76 -4.42
C ILE A 311 -29.99 15.47 -5.12
N PRO A 312 -31.11 14.84 -4.67
CA PRO A 312 -31.61 13.58 -5.22
C PRO A 312 -32.09 13.65 -6.66
N GLY A 313 -31.89 12.58 -7.43
CA GLY A 313 -32.33 12.44 -8.83
C GLY A 313 -31.22 12.03 -9.80
N PRO A 314 -31.55 11.68 -11.06
CA PRO A 314 -30.57 11.27 -12.06
C PRO A 314 -29.74 12.48 -12.55
N PRO A 315 -28.46 12.28 -12.95
CA PRO A 315 -27.66 13.33 -13.55
C PRO A 315 -28.33 13.92 -14.81
N ALA A 316 -28.24 15.24 -14.96
CA ALA A 316 -28.76 15.99 -16.09
C ALA A 316 -27.76 17.04 -16.59
N ALA A 317 -28.00 17.58 -17.78
CA ALA A 317 -27.27 18.76 -18.27
C ALA A 317 -27.58 19.97 -17.37
N GLY A 318 -26.56 20.78 -17.07
CA GLY A 318 -26.66 21.88 -16.12
C GLY A 318 -26.50 21.49 -14.65
N ASP A 319 -26.30 20.20 -14.35
CA ASP A 319 -25.95 19.77 -13.00
C ASP A 319 -24.51 20.15 -12.66
N VAL A 320 -24.26 20.45 -11.39
CA VAL A 320 -22.91 20.63 -10.84
C VAL A 320 -22.68 19.62 -9.73
N HIS A 321 -21.54 18.93 -9.83
CA HIS A 321 -21.11 17.93 -8.87
C HIS A 321 -19.91 18.41 -8.07
N ALA A 322 -20.01 18.43 -6.75
CA ALA A 322 -18.86 18.54 -5.86
C ALA A 322 -17.99 17.29 -6.02
N VAL A 323 -16.69 17.49 -6.23
CA VAL A 323 -15.69 16.43 -6.33
C VAL A 323 -14.72 16.58 -5.17
N ARG A 324 -14.70 15.61 -4.27
CA ARG A 324 -13.74 15.56 -3.15
C ARG A 324 -12.39 15.09 -3.66
N LEU A 325 -11.40 15.99 -3.62
CA LEU A 325 -10.03 15.69 -4.04
C LEU A 325 -9.25 15.04 -2.89
N ARG A 326 -9.34 15.60 -1.69
CA ARG A 326 -8.82 15.06 -0.42
C ARG A 326 -9.75 15.45 0.72
N GLU A 327 -9.47 15.05 1.96
CA GLU A 327 -10.41 15.26 3.07
C GLU A 327 -10.67 16.74 3.41
N ASP A 328 -9.71 17.61 3.08
CA ASP A 328 -9.73 19.06 3.29
C ASP A 328 -9.72 19.86 1.98
N LEU A 329 -10.04 19.24 0.82
CA LEU A 329 -10.06 19.93 -0.47
C LEU A 329 -11.12 19.36 -1.42
N TRP A 330 -11.90 20.28 -1.97
CA TRP A 330 -12.98 20.03 -2.90
C TRP A 330 -12.87 20.93 -4.13
N THR A 331 -13.40 20.44 -5.24
CA THR A 331 -13.67 21.23 -6.45
C THR A 331 -15.10 20.94 -6.93
N ALA A 332 -15.49 21.54 -8.05
CA ALA A 332 -16.79 21.34 -8.68
C ALA A 332 -16.63 20.99 -10.17
N ALA A 333 -17.44 20.07 -10.66
CA ALA A 333 -17.51 19.68 -12.07
C ALA A 333 -18.91 19.96 -12.62
N TYR A 334 -18.97 20.74 -13.69
CA TYR A 334 -20.19 21.05 -14.44
C TYR A 334 -20.50 19.93 -15.43
N CYS A 335 -21.77 19.53 -15.54
CA CYS A 335 -22.25 18.53 -16.50
C CYS A 335 -22.88 19.22 -17.71
N HIS A 336 -22.19 19.18 -18.85
CA HIS A 336 -22.66 19.76 -20.11
C HIS A 336 -23.79 18.96 -20.75
N GLU A 337 -23.70 17.64 -20.68
CA GLU A 337 -24.59 16.74 -21.41
C GLU A 337 -24.61 15.37 -20.72
N VAL A 338 -25.73 14.66 -20.81
CA VAL A 338 -25.85 13.28 -20.35
C VAL A 338 -26.31 12.38 -21.51
N LYS A 339 -25.60 11.28 -21.75
CA LYS A 339 -25.90 10.30 -22.80
C LYS A 339 -25.72 8.87 -22.28
N ALA A 340 -26.56 7.95 -22.75
CA ALA A 340 -26.31 6.52 -22.59
C ALA A 340 -25.40 6.02 -23.72
N ASP A 341 -24.40 5.20 -23.39
CA ASP A 341 -23.61 4.51 -24.42
C ASP A 341 -24.35 3.25 -24.94
N HIS A 342 -23.76 2.59 -25.94
CA HIS A 342 -24.33 1.38 -26.57
C HIS A 342 -24.58 0.21 -25.60
N ARG A 343 -24.05 0.27 -24.37
CA ARG A 343 -24.25 -0.73 -23.31
C ARG A 343 -25.30 -0.28 -22.29
N GLY A 344 -25.97 0.85 -22.52
CA GLY A 344 -26.93 1.46 -21.61
C GLY A 344 -26.28 2.16 -20.41
N ILE A 345 -24.96 2.37 -20.41
CA ILE A 345 -24.28 3.06 -19.31
C ILE A 345 -24.46 4.56 -19.48
N VAL A 346 -25.10 5.20 -18.51
CA VAL A 346 -25.30 6.66 -18.48
C VAL A 346 -23.98 7.35 -18.14
N ARG A 347 -23.55 8.26 -19.01
CA ARG A 347 -22.34 9.08 -18.88
C ARG A 347 -22.69 10.56 -18.95
N GLY A 348 -22.08 11.35 -18.09
CA GLY A 348 -22.11 12.81 -18.17
C GLY A 348 -20.82 13.34 -18.80
N ARG A 349 -20.92 14.30 -19.72
CA ARG A 349 -19.79 15.08 -20.22
C ARG A 349 -19.51 16.21 -19.25
N VAL A 350 -18.37 16.16 -18.58
CA VAL A 350 -18.05 17.07 -17.49
C VAL A 350 -16.82 17.93 -17.77
N GLU A 351 -16.76 19.07 -17.08
CA GLU A 351 -15.67 20.04 -17.10
C GLU A 351 -15.50 20.65 -15.70
N TYR A 352 -14.28 20.90 -15.24
CA TYR A 352 -14.07 21.50 -13.92
C TYR A 352 -14.39 23.00 -13.93
N LEU A 353 -15.01 23.46 -12.86
CA LEU A 353 -15.10 24.88 -12.53
C LEU A 353 -13.78 25.35 -11.89
N ASP A 354 -13.40 26.61 -12.09
CA ASP A 354 -12.21 27.23 -11.46
C ASP A 354 -12.48 27.52 -9.97
N LEU A 355 -12.63 26.44 -9.21
CA LEU A 355 -13.00 26.46 -7.80
C LEU A 355 -12.23 25.39 -7.03
N LEU A 356 -11.55 25.85 -5.97
CA LEU A 356 -11.05 25.01 -4.89
C LEU A 356 -11.64 25.51 -3.58
N SER A 357 -12.06 24.58 -2.72
CA SER A 357 -12.69 24.91 -1.44
C SER A 357 -12.27 23.90 -0.36
N PRO A 358 -12.00 24.34 0.89
CA PRO A 358 -11.68 23.44 1.98
C PRO A 358 -12.89 22.60 2.43
N THR A 359 -14.09 23.04 2.06
CA THR A 359 -15.38 22.38 2.35
C THR A 359 -16.14 22.12 1.05
N PRO A 360 -17.15 21.24 1.05
CA PRO A 360 -18.02 21.06 -0.11
C PRO A 360 -18.52 22.39 -0.68
N PRO A 361 -18.33 22.66 -1.99
CA PRO A 361 -18.78 23.89 -2.61
C PRO A 361 -20.27 24.15 -2.41
N THR A 362 -20.62 25.40 -2.15
CA THR A 362 -22.01 25.87 -2.07
C THR A 362 -22.50 26.35 -3.44
N ALA A 363 -23.83 26.47 -3.59
CA ALA A 363 -24.42 27.04 -4.80
C ALA A 363 -23.95 28.49 -5.07
N GLU A 364 -23.70 29.27 -4.01
CA GLU A 364 -23.18 30.63 -4.11
C GLU A 364 -21.76 30.67 -4.69
N GLN A 365 -20.89 29.73 -4.28
CA GLN A 365 -19.53 29.62 -4.84
C GLN A 365 -19.52 29.13 -6.29
N ILE A 366 -20.57 28.45 -6.74
CA ILE A 366 -20.72 28.00 -8.14
C ILE A 366 -21.16 29.15 -9.04
N ALA A 367 -22.01 30.04 -8.54
CA ALA A 367 -22.59 31.12 -9.33
C ALA A 367 -21.49 32.06 -9.86
N GLY A 368 -21.41 32.21 -11.18
CA GLY A 368 -20.43 33.09 -11.84
C GLY A 368 -19.01 32.52 -11.94
N THR A 369 -18.75 31.31 -11.44
CA THR A 369 -17.45 30.67 -11.56
C THR A 369 -17.24 30.13 -12.98
N GLY A 370 -16.11 30.51 -13.58
CA GLY A 370 -15.69 30.06 -14.91
C GLY A 370 -15.18 28.61 -14.93
N PHE A 371 -14.75 28.16 -16.11
CA PHE A 371 -14.12 26.85 -16.25
C PHE A 371 -12.62 26.89 -15.95
N ARG A 372 -12.09 25.75 -15.51
CA ARG A 372 -10.67 25.56 -15.23
C ARG A 372 -9.96 24.88 -16.40
N ASP A 373 -9.07 25.61 -17.04
CA ASP A 373 -8.13 25.05 -18.02
C ASP A 373 -7.16 24.04 -17.38
N ARG A 374 -6.61 23.18 -18.22
CA ARG A 374 -5.46 22.37 -17.84
C ARG A 374 -4.26 23.27 -17.55
N ARG A 375 -3.27 22.71 -16.85
CA ARG A 375 -2.00 23.38 -16.55
C ARG A 375 -1.20 23.79 -17.80
N ASN A 376 -1.45 23.15 -18.95
CA ASN A 376 -0.87 23.55 -20.25
C ASN A 376 -1.71 24.60 -21.00
N GLY A 377 -2.77 25.15 -20.38
CA GLY A 377 -3.65 26.16 -20.97
C GLY A 377 -4.73 25.62 -21.90
N GLU A 378 -4.79 24.30 -22.11
CA GLU A 378 -5.82 23.68 -22.96
C GLU A 378 -7.12 23.44 -22.21
N ARG A 379 -8.24 23.52 -22.94
CA ARG A 379 -9.55 23.08 -22.46
C ARG A 379 -9.56 21.58 -22.19
N TRP A 380 -10.34 21.15 -21.21
CA TRP A 380 -10.55 19.73 -20.96
C TRP A 380 -12.00 19.40 -20.68
N GLN A 381 -12.43 18.27 -21.22
CA GLN A 381 -13.71 17.65 -20.92
C GLN A 381 -13.52 16.14 -20.84
N SER A 382 -14.42 15.46 -20.13
CA SER A 382 -14.42 13.99 -20.06
C SER A 382 -15.83 13.42 -19.94
N TRP A 383 -16.05 12.26 -20.55
CA TRP A 383 -17.28 11.48 -20.43
C TRP A 383 -17.17 10.50 -19.26
N VAL A 384 -17.83 10.78 -18.14
CA VAL A 384 -17.72 9.97 -16.93
C VAL A 384 -19.01 9.22 -16.60
N ALA A 385 -18.89 7.94 -16.29
CA ALA A 385 -19.97 7.14 -15.71
C ALA A 385 -19.99 7.27 -14.18
N GLY A 386 -21.16 7.05 -13.56
CA GLY A 386 -21.27 6.98 -12.10
C GLY A 386 -21.45 8.32 -11.36
N LEU A 387 -21.75 9.41 -12.07
CA LEU A 387 -22.12 10.69 -11.43
C LEU A 387 -23.27 10.50 -10.43
N GLY A 388 -23.09 11.03 -9.22
CA GLY A 388 -24.06 10.90 -8.11
C GLY A 388 -24.09 9.52 -7.42
N LYS A 389 -23.35 8.52 -7.92
CA LYS A 389 -23.20 7.20 -7.31
C LYS A 389 -21.81 6.98 -6.71
N THR A 390 -20.80 7.66 -7.24
CA THR A 390 -19.41 7.55 -6.78
C THR A 390 -19.19 8.29 -5.48
N THR A 391 -18.61 7.62 -4.49
CA THR A 391 -18.20 8.22 -3.20
C THR A 391 -17.29 9.43 -3.43
N GLY A 392 -17.66 10.58 -2.86
CA GLY A 392 -16.92 11.83 -3.02
C GLY A 392 -17.29 12.63 -4.27
N VAL A 393 -18.20 12.15 -5.11
CA VAL A 393 -18.76 12.90 -6.24
C VAL A 393 -20.26 13.10 -6.01
N THR A 394 -20.63 14.27 -5.53
CA THR A 394 -21.98 14.56 -5.02
C THR A 394 -22.63 15.66 -5.83
N ARG A 395 -23.88 15.48 -6.27
CA ARG A 395 -24.61 16.56 -6.94
C ARG A 395 -25.01 17.64 -5.94
N ILE A 396 -24.65 18.89 -6.23
CA ILE A 396 -24.83 20.03 -5.32
C ILE A 396 -25.57 21.21 -5.93
N ALA A 397 -25.73 21.26 -7.27
CA ALA A 397 -26.61 22.22 -7.94
C ALA A 397 -27.21 21.60 -9.20
N VAL A 398 -28.34 22.15 -9.65
CA VAL A 398 -29.10 21.73 -10.84
C VAL A 398 -29.49 22.96 -11.64
N GLY A 399 -29.60 22.83 -12.97
CA GLY A 399 -30.04 23.92 -13.84
C GLY A 399 -29.09 25.12 -13.88
N VAL A 400 -27.80 24.92 -13.60
CA VAL A 400 -26.80 25.98 -13.66
C VAL A 400 -26.52 26.32 -15.13
N PRO A 401 -26.61 27.60 -15.55
CA PRO A 401 -26.20 28.01 -16.89
C PRO A 401 -24.73 27.68 -17.13
N ALA A 402 -24.40 27.17 -18.32
CA ALA A 402 -23.02 26.87 -18.67
C ALA A 402 -22.19 28.17 -18.68
N PRO A 403 -21.07 28.23 -17.93
CA PRO A 403 -20.13 29.34 -18.06
C PRO A 403 -19.62 29.48 -19.50
N SER A 404 -19.16 30.67 -19.86
CA SER A 404 -18.43 30.83 -21.12
C SER A 404 -17.03 30.24 -21.01
N HIS A 405 -16.48 29.76 -22.14
CA HIS A 405 -15.13 29.23 -22.20
C HIS A 405 -14.41 29.85 -23.41
N ALA A 406 -13.23 30.44 -23.18
CA ALA A 406 -12.46 31.10 -24.25
C ALA A 406 -11.77 30.10 -25.19
N GLN A 407 -11.25 29.00 -24.65
CA GLN A 407 -10.60 27.95 -25.44
C GLN A 407 -11.59 27.14 -26.29
N PRO A 408 -11.16 26.67 -27.48
CA PRO A 408 -11.96 25.77 -28.31
C PRO A 408 -12.22 24.43 -27.62
N LEU A 409 -13.22 23.70 -28.10
CA LEU A 409 -13.45 22.33 -27.63
C LEU A 409 -12.25 21.44 -27.95
N PRO A 410 -11.88 20.51 -27.05
CA PRO A 410 -10.80 19.56 -27.31
C PRO A 410 -11.18 18.64 -28.48
N GLU A 411 -10.19 18.31 -29.34
CA GLU A 411 -10.39 17.44 -30.51
C GLU A 411 -10.95 16.05 -30.14
N ARG A 412 -10.62 15.58 -28.93
CA ARG A 412 -11.10 14.30 -28.39
C ARG A 412 -11.52 14.45 -26.93
N ILE A 413 -12.69 13.92 -26.61
CA ILE A 413 -13.22 13.85 -25.24
C ILE A 413 -13.13 12.39 -24.76
N PRO A 414 -12.17 12.05 -23.90
CA PRO A 414 -12.01 10.69 -23.40
C PRO A 414 -13.17 10.25 -22.51
N GLY A 415 -13.35 8.93 -22.36
CA GLY A 415 -14.31 8.34 -21.44
C GLY A 415 -13.65 7.71 -20.21
N GLY A 416 -14.30 7.79 -19.06
CA GLY A 416 -13.81 7.24 -17.79
C GLY A 416 -14.93 7.01 -16.76
N GLN A 417 -14.53 6.88 -15.50
CA GLN A 417 -15.42 6.79 -14.34
C GLN A 417 -15.37 8.09 -13.54
N ALA A 418 -16.44 8.42 -12.82
CA ALA A 418 -16.47 9.60 -11.95
C ALA A 418 -15.40 9.53 -10.83
N SER A 419 -14.93 8.33 -10.47
CA SER A 419 -13.81 8.15 -9.53
C SER A 419 -12.50 8.74 -10.06
N ASP A 420 -12.34 8.82 -11.38
CA ASP A 420 -11.14 9.32 -12.04
C ASP A 420 -11.04 10.84 -11.93
N LEU A 421 -12.17 11.53 -11.64
CA LEU A 421 -12.19 12.98 -11.46
C LEU A 421 -11.29 13.45 -10.31
N LYS A 422 -11.05 12.61 -9.29
CA LYS A 422 -10.06 12.97 -8.26
C LYS A 422 -8.64 13.00 -8.86
N HIS A 423 -8.29 12.02 -9.68
CA HIS A 423 -6.95 11.91 -10.26
C HIS A 423 -6.72 12.92 -11.39
N LEU A 424 -7.73 13.13 -12.23
CA LEU A 424 -7.66 14.07 -13.37
C LEU A 424 -7.59 15.53 -12.92
N ALA A 425 -8.09 15.87 -11.73
CA ALA A 425 -7.97 17.21 -11.15
C ALA A 425 -6.51 17.70 -11.09
N GLY A 426 -5.55 16.79 -10.93
CA GLY A 426 -4.13 17.12 -10.97
C GLY A 426 -3.68 17.71 -12.31
N TRP A 427 -4.41 17.55 -13.41
CA TRP A 427 -4.08 18.22 -14.68
C TRP A 427 -4.53 19.67 -14.75
N HIS A 428 -5.37 20.12 -13.81
CA HIS A 428 -6.04 21.43 -13.85
C HIS A 428 -5.58 22.32 -12.71
N PHE A 429 -5.59 21.76 -11.51
CA PHE A 429 -5.21 22.45 -10.31
C PHE A 429 -3.74 22.16 -10.01
N PRO A 430 -2.97 23.14 -9.53
CA PRO A 430 -1.66 22.84 -8.97
C PRO A 430 -1.84 21.82 -7.85
N ALA A 431 -0.87 20.92 -7.69
CA ALA A 431 -0.73 20.22 -6.42
C ALA A 431 -0.49 21.34 -5.39
N THR A 432 -1.53 21.72 -4.66
CA THR A 432 -1.41 22.77 -3.65
C THR A 432 -0.40 22.26 -2.63
N PRO A 433 0.66 23.04 -2.33
CA PRO A 433 1.64 22.66 -1.32
C PRO A 433 1.01 22.13 -0.02
#